data_AF-A0AAE1H244-F1
#
_entry.id   AF-A0AAE1H244-F1
#
_cell.length_a   1.000
_cell.length_b   1.000
_cell.length_c   1.000
_cell.angle_alpha   90.00
_cell.angle_beta   90.00
_cell.angle_gamma   90.00
#
_symmetry.space_group_name_H-M   'P 1'
#
loop_
_entity.id
_entity.type
_entity.pdbx_description
1 polymer ?
#
loop_
_entity_poly.entity_id
_entity_poly.type
_entity_poly.pdbx_seq_one_letter_code
_entity_poly.pdbx_strand_id
1 'polypeptide(L)'
;MGNGSHAKQWIYCNKPNLKPYTSLNDRRFEEYARKWQYFEDWKEEIKNMEGKTKEEKATMILSPQTLDAWEMICKSLPACIKWLLQQGTKFINARVFCQDPLEQHFSKQRAAAGGYRSSNTDTWLRNEGTLHLQRNLSLKRRGANTETSQPQLDATPLPKRKKTVRRAILPME
;
A
#
# COMPACT_ATOMS: atom_id res chain seq x y z
N MET A 1 11.98 10.60 7.30
CA MET A 1 12.79 9.46 7.81
C MET A 1 12.32 8.21 7.09
N GLY A 2 13.24 7.50 6.40
CA GLY A 2 12.90 6.43 5.46
C GLY A 2 12.36 5.16 6.13
N ASN A 3 11.47 4.47 5.41
CA ASN A 3 10.75 3.23 5.75
C ASN A 3 11.67 2.00 5.97
N GLY A 4 12.69 2.08 6.83
CA GLY A 4 13.59 0.96 7.13
C GLY A 4 12.96 -0.15 7.98
N SER A 5 11.84 0.11 8.66
CA SER A 5 11.15 -0.85 9.51
C SER A 5 10.51 -2.01 8.73
N HIS A 6 9.98 -1.74 7.54
CA HIS A 6 9.30 -2.75 6.73
C HIS A 6 10.25 -3.75 6.07
N ALA A 7 11.48 -3.34 5.75
CA ALA A 7 12.49 -4.23 5.17
C ALA A 7 12.91 -5.36 6.13
N LYS A 8 12.78 -5.14 7.44
CA LYS A 8 13.08 -6.11 8.50
C LYS A 8 11.83 -6.74 9.12
N GLN A 9 10.63 -6.39 8.67
CA GLN A 9 9.37 -6.90 9.21
C GLN A 9 9.27 -8.43 9.15
N TRP A 10 9.86 -9.06 8.14
CA TRP A 10 9.92 -10.51 8.03
C TRP A 10 10.68 -11.17 9.17
N ILE A 11 11.68 -10.48 9.75
CA ILE A 11 12.45 -10.94 10.92
C ILE A 11 11.58 -10.80 12.17
N TYR A 12 11.00 -9.62 12.39
CA TYR A 12 10.20 -9.35 13.59
C TYR A 12 8.91 -10.17 13.67
N CYS A 13 8.28 -10.44 12.52
CA CYS A 13 7.05 -11.22 12.46
C CYS A 13 7.28 -12.70 12.13
N ASN A 14 8.54 -13.15 11.99
CA ASN A 14 8.93 -14.48 11.53
C ASN A 14 8.14 -14.97 10.29
N LYS A 15 8.08 -14.12 9.26
CA LYS A 15 7.32 -14.36 8.01
C LYS A 15 8.26 -14.35 6.81
N PRO A 16 8.81 -15.51 6.39
CA PRO A 16 9.77 -15.61 5.29
C PRO A 16 9.27 -15.01 3.97
N ASN A 17 7.97 -15.08 3.72
CA ASN A 17 7.34 -14.54 2.50
C ASN A 17 7.42 -13.01 2.40
N LEU A 18 7.66 -12.31 3.51
CA LEU A 18 7.86 -10.85 3.54
C LEU A 18 9.33 -10.46 3.29
N LYS A 19 10.23 -11.42 3.06
CA LYS A 19 11.64 -11.16 2.82
C LYS A 19 11.80 -10.35 1.52
N PRO A 20 12.54 -9.23 1.53
CA PRO A 20 12.83 -8.49 0.32
C PRO A 20 13.62 -9.31 -0.70
N TYR A 21 13.36 -9.07 -1.98
CA TYR A 21 14.19 -9.56 -3.09
C TYR A 21 15.50 -8.79 -3.10
N THR A 22 16.61 -9.51 -3.20
CA THR A 22 17.98 -8.95 -3.15
C THR A 22 18.88 -9.52 -4.23
N SER A 23 18.47 -10.61 -4.89
CA SER A 23 19.25 -11.32 -5.90
C SER A 23 18.41 -11.54 -7.15
N LEU A 24 19.08 -11.54 -8.31
CA LEU A 24 18.48 -11.85 -9.61
C LEU A 24 18.08 -13.32 -9.74
N ASN A 25 18.71 -14.20 -8.96
CA ASN A 25 18.50 -15.65 -8.95
C ASN A 25 17.71 -16.09 -7.72
N ASP A 26 16.76 -15.27 -7.26
CA ASP A 26 15.90 -15.64 -6.13
C ASP A 26 14.99 -16.80 -6.54
N ARG A 27 15.04 -17.91 -5.79
CA ARG A 27 14.23 -19.13 -6.02
C ARG A 27 12.74 -18.82 -6.19
N ARG A 28 12.24 -17.77 -5.53
CA ARG A 28 10.83 -17.39 -5.62
C ARG A 28 10.40 -17.03 -7.04
N PHE A 29 11.32 -16.60 -7.92
CA PHE A 29 10.99 -16.35 -9.31
C PHE A 29 10.56 -17.63 -10.05
N GLU A 30 11.23 -18.75 -9.77
CA GLU A 30 10.84 -20.06 -10.32
C GLU A 30 9.51 -20.53 -9.72
N GLU A 31 9.24 -20.22 -8.45
CA GLU A 31 7.96 -20.53 -7.83
C GLU A 31 6.77 -19.84 -8.53
N TYR A 32 6.93 -18.62 -9.03
CA TYR A 32 5.88 -17.94 -9.81
C TYR A 32 5.59 -18.68 -11.12
N ALA A 33 6.64 -19.08 -11.85
CA ALA A 33 6.49 -19.84 -13.08
C ALA A 33 5.81 -21.20 -12.82
N ARG A 34 6.24 -21.92 -11.78
CA ARG A 34 5.64 -23.20 -11.39
C ARG A 34 4.18 -23.06 -10.96
N LYS A 35 3.84 -21.99 -10.23
CA LYS A 35 2.45 -21.72 -9.85
C LYS A 35 1.58 -21.44 -11.05
N TRP A 36 2.10 -20.73 -12.06
CA TRP A 36 1.37 -20.51 -13.30
C TRP A 36 1.16 -21.82 -14.06
N GLN A 37 2.21 -22.63 -14.21
CA GLN A 37 2.13 -23.94 -14.86
C GLN A 37 1.04 -24.83 -14.23
N TYR A 38 0.95 -24.86 -12.90
CA TYR A 38 -0.11 -25.59 -12.20
C TYR A 38 -1.53 -25.20 -12.66
N PHE A 39 -1.79 -23.91 -12.92
CA PHE A 39 -3.10 -23.48 -13.40
C PHE A 39 -3.34 -23.86 -14.86
N GLU A 40 -2.31 -23.89 -15.69
CA GLU A 40 -2.40 -24.40 -17.07
C GLU A 40 -2.72 -25.90 -17.06
N ASP A 41 -1.98 -26.67 -16.28
CA ASP A 41 -2.17 -28.12 -16.15
C ASP A 41 -3.58 -28.43 -15.62
N TRP A 42 -4.02 -27.73 -14.56
CA TRP A 42 -5.37 -27.85 -13.99
C TRP A 42 -6.47 -27.54 -15.02
N LYS A 43 -6.25 -26.53 -15.85
CA LYS A 43 -7.19 -26.15 -16.92
C LYS A 43 -7.29 -27.24 -17.98
N GLU A 44 -6.17 -27.88 -18.34
CA GLU A 44 -6.15 -29.00 -19.28
C GLU A 44 -6.80 -30.27 -18.68
N GLU A 45 -6.57 -30.56 -17.40
CA GLU A 45 -7.21 -31.68 -16.70
C GLU A 45 -8.74 -31.55 -16.71
N ILE A 46 -9.28 -30.35 -16.40
CA ILE A 46 -10.73 -30.12 -16.41
C ILE A 46 -11.31 -30.23 -17.83
N LYS A 47 -10.58 -29.76 -18.85
CA LYS A 47 -11.01 -29.93 -20.24
C LYS A 47 -11.14 -31.41 -20.60
N ASN A 48 -10.16 -32.22 -20.22
CA ASN A 48 -10.08 -33.65 -20.54
C ASN A 48 -10.96 -34.54 -19.64
N MET A 49 -11.53 -34.00 -18.56
CA MET A 49 -12.40 -34.76 -17.65
C MET A 49 -13.65 -35.27 -18.37
N GLU A 50 -13.86 -36.58 -18.41
CA GLU A 50 -15.06 -37.20 -18.99
C GLU A 50 -16.24 -37.16 -18.00
N GLY A 51 -17.47 -37.25 -18.52
CA GLY A 51 -18.68 -37.36 -17.70
C GLY A 51 -19.22 -36.06 -17.10
N LYS A 52 -18.66 -34.89 -17.44
CA LYS A 52 -19.16 -33.57 -17.01
C LYS A 52 -19.57 -32.68 -18.17
N THR A 53 -20.64 -31.91 -17.96
CA THR A 53 -21.13 -30.90 -18.90
C THR A 53 -20.17 -29.70 -18.97
N LYS A 54 -20.28 -28.90 -20.03
CA LYS A 54 -19.43 -27.70 -20.21
C LYS A 54 -19.62 -26.67 -19.08
N GLU A 55 -20.83 -26.57 -18.55
CA GLU A 55 -21.18 -25.65 -17.46
C GLU A 55 -20.56 -26.08 -16.13
N GLU A 56 -20.62 -27.38 -15.81
CA GLU A 56 -19.95 -27.95 -14.64
C GLU A 56 -18.42 -27.82 -14.73
N LYS A 57 -17.85 -27.94 -15.93
CA LYS A 57 -16.42 -27.69 -16.14
C LYS A 57 -16.07 -26.23 -15.93
N ALA A 58 -16.90 -25.31 -16.39
CA ALA A 58 -16.68 -23.87 -16.23
C ALA A 58 -16.72 -23.43 -14.76
N THR A 59 -17.56 -24.03 -13.91
CA THR A 59 -17.62 -23.71 -12.47
C THR A 59 -16.43 -24.25 -11.68
N MET A 60 -15.70 -25.23 -12.22
CA MET A 60 -14.49 -25.79 -11.60
C MET A 60 -13.22 -24.97 -11.90
N ILE A 61 -13.28 -24.04 -12.86
CA ILE A 61 -12.17 -23.17 -13.24
C ILE A 61 -12.42 -21.78 -12.64
N LEU A 62 -11.34 -21.10 -12.24
CA LEU A 62 -11.40 -19.69 -11.88
C LEU A 62 -11.94 -18.85 -13.05
N SER A 63 -12.51 -17.69 -12.74
CA SER A 63 -12.99 -16.80 -13.80
C SER A 63 -11.85 -16.43 -14.77
N PRO A 64 -12.13 -16.27 -16.08
CA PRO A 64 -11.11 -15.88 -17.05
C PRO A 64 -10.35 -14.62 -16.64
N GLN A 65 -11.06 -13.61 -16.09
CA GLN A 65 -10.44 -12.38 -15.62
C GLN A 65 -9.43 -12.62 -14.49
N THR A 66 -9.71 -13.58 -13.59
CA THR A 66 -8.80 -13.92 -12.50
C THR A 66 -7.56 -14.65 -13.02
N LEU A 67 -7.72 -15.54 -14.00
CA LEU A 67 -6.60 -16.25 -14.62
C LEU A 67 -5.69 -15.29 -15.39
N ASP A 68 -6.25 -14.39 -16.20
CA ASP A 68 -5.49 -13.40 -16.96
C ASP A 68 -4.70 -12.47 -16.01
N ALA A 69 -5.35 -12.03 -14.93
CA ALA A 69 -4.69 -11.23 -13.89
C ALA A 69 -3.56 -12.01 -13.22
N TRP A 70 -3.76 -13.30 -12.96
CA TRP A 70 -2.75 -14.16 -12.34
C TRP A 70 -1.55 -14.41 -13.25
N GLU A 71 -1.79 -14.67 -14.54
CA GLU A 71 -0.76 -14.79 -15.57
C GLU A 71 0.10 -13.52 -15.61
N MET A 72 -0.57 -12.37 -15.67
CA MET A 72 0.08 -11.07 -15.69
C MET A 72 0.96 -10.89 -14.46
N ILE A 73 0.49 -11.22 -13.26
CA ILE A 73 1.28 -11.11 -12.02
C ILE A 73 2.50 -12.03 -12.07
N CYS A 74 2.31 -13.32 -12.42
CA CYS A 74 3.39 -14.31 -12.46
C CYS A 74 4.49 -13.96 -13.46
N LYS A 75 4.14 -13.31 -14.58
CA LYS A 75 5.13 -12.89 -15.60
C LYS A 75 5.74 -11.52 -15.31
N SER A 76 4.91 -10.52 -15.00
CA SER A 76 5.34 -9.11 -14.87
C SER A 76 6.10 -8.82 -13.58
N LEU A 77 5.68 -9.40 -12.45
CA LEU A 77 6.29 -9.08 -11.16
C LEU A 77 7.75 -9.55 -11.08
N PRO A 78 8.10 -10.80 -11.45
CA PRO A 78 9.50 -11.21 -11.51
C PRO A 78 10.33 -10.39 -12.50
N ALA A 79 9.77 -10.05 -13.67
CA ALA A 79 10.46 -9.25 -14.68
C ALA A 79 10.77 -7.84 -14.16
N CYS A 80 9.79 -7.18 -13.53
CA CYS A 80 9.93 -5.86 -12.93
C CYS A 80 10.98 -5.85 -11.80
N ILE A 81 10.91 -6.82 -10.90
CA ILE A 81 11.86 -6.94 -9.78
C ILE A 81 13.29 -7.16 -10.31
N LYS A 82 13.48 -8.08 -11.27
CA LYS A 82 14.79 -8.34 -11.88
C LYS A 82 15.35 -7.07 -12.54
N TRP A 83 14.52 -6.37 -13.31
CA TRP A 83 14.92 -5.12 -13.95
C TRP A 83 15.35 -4.06 -12.92
N LEU A 84 14.56 -3.83 -11.87
CA LEU A 84 14.88 -2.87 -10.82
C LEU A 84 16.17 -3.21 -10.05
N LEU A 85 16.42 -4.50 -9.79
CA LEU A 85 17.68 -4.95 -9.18
C LEU A 85 18.87 -4.70 -10.11
N GLN A 86 18.72 -4.91 -11.42
CA GLN A 86 19.74 -4.58 -12.43
C GLN A 86 20.03 -3.08 -12.51
N GLN A 87 19.04 -2.21 -12.28
CA GLN A 87 19.22 -0.76 -12.21
C GLN A 87 19.97 -0.29 -10.93
N GLY A 88 20.39 -1.22 -10.05
CA GLY A 88 21.17 -0.90 -8.85
C GLY A 88 20.32 -0.75 -7.57
N THR A 89 19.05 -1.15 -7.60
CA THR A 89 18.21 -1.17 -6.39
C THR A 89 18.72 -2.26 -5.43
N LYS A 90 19.09 -1.90 -4.20
CA LYS A 90 19.69 -2.84 -3.22
C LYS A 90 18.75 -3.96 -2.79
N PHE A 91 17.46 -3.65 -2.63
CA PHE A 91 16.44 -4.61 -2.27
C PHE A 91 15.05 -4.10 -2.66
N ILE A 92 14.12 -5.01 -2.90
CA ILE A 92 12.75 -4.69 -3.28
C ILE A 92 11.78 -5.51 -2.42
N ASN A 93 10.79 -4.85 -1.83
CA ASN A 93 9.74 -5.54 -1.09
C ASN A 93 8.51 -5.69 -2.00
N ALA A 94 8.06 -6.91 -2.29
CA ALA A 94 6.92 -7.13 -3.17
C ALA A 94 5.62 -6.45 -2.68
N ARG A 95 5.51 -6.17 -1.38
CA ARG A 95 4.36 -5.47 -0.80
C ARG A 95 4.14 -4.07 -1.38
N VAL A 96 5.18 -3.43 -1.92
CA VAL A 96 5.04 -2.10 -2.53
C VAL A 96 4.23 -2.11 -3.83
N PHE A 97 4.08 -3.29 -4.46
CA PHE A 97 3.25 -3.46 -5.66
C PHE A 97 1.78 -3.74 -5.32
N CYS A 98 1.44 -3.90 -4.03
CA CYS A 98 0.07 -4.11 -3.57
C CYS A 98 -0.62 -2.79 -3.23
N GLN A 99 -1.94 -2.75 -3.39
CA GLN A 99 -2.76 -1.58 -3.08
C GLN A 99 -3.09 -1.45 -1.57
N ASP A 100 -2.55 -2.31 -0.70
CA ASP A 100 -2.75 -2.28 0.76
C ASP A 100 -2.61 -0.87 1.36
N PRO A 101 -1.60 -0.03 1.00
CA PRO A 101 -1.48 1.30 1.60
C PRO A 101 -2.66 2.21 1.27
N LEU A 102 -3.23 2.08 0.07
CA LEU A 102 -4.41 2.82 -0.37
C LEU A 102 -5.66 2.34 0.39
N GLU A 103 -5.84 1.03 0.53
CA GLU A 103 -6.95 0.47 1.32
C GLU A 103 -6.87 0.85 2.81
N GLN A 104 -5.66 0.92 3.35
CA GLN A 104 -5.42 1.39 4.70
C GLN A 104 -5.76 2.89 4.83
N HIS A 105 -5.48 3.70 3.81
CA HIS A 105 -5.90 5.10 3.76
C HIS A 105 -7.42 5.23 3.76
N PHE A 106 -8.11 4.45 2.92
CA PHE A 106 -9.58 4.40 2.91
C PHE A 106 -10.17 3.92 4.23
N SER A 107 -9.49 3.03 4.93
CA SER A 107 -9.90 2.61 6.28
C SER A 107 -9.78 3.74 7.30
N LYS A 108 -8.72 4.54 7.23
CA LYS A 108 -8.58 5.75 8.08
C LYS A 108 -9.66 6.78 7.78
N GLN A 109 -10.01 6.94 6.52
CA GLN A 109 -11.11 7.80 6.08
C GLN A 109 -12.45 7.36 6.68
N ARG A 110 -12.79 6.07 6.59
CA ARG A 110 -14.00 5.50 7.22
C ARG A 110 -13.98 5.63 8.75
N ALA A 111 -12.82 5.39 9.37
CA ALA A 111 -12.66 5.53 10.82
C ALA A 111 -12.80 6.98 11.28
N ALA A 112 -12.33 7.95 10.49
CA ALA A 112 -12.44 9.37 10.79
C ALA A 112 -13.91 9.84 10.80
N ALA A 113 -14.78 9.19 10.02
CA ALA A 113 -16.22 9.42 10.01
C ALA A 113 -16.99 8.63 11.10
N GLY A 114 -16.31 8.10 12.12
CA GLY A 114 -16.96 7.37 13.22
C GLY A 114 -17.58 6.03 12.81
N GLY A 115 -17.07 5.40 11.74
CA GLY A 115 -17.63 4.15 11.21
C GLY A 115 -18.76 4.35 10.18
N TYR A 116 -19.07 5.59 9.82
CA TYR A 116 -19.99 5.91 8.73
C TYR A 116 -19.41 5.42 7.40
N ARG A 117 -20.15 4.57 6.69
CA ARG A 117 -19.67 3.85 5.49
C ARG A 117 -19.84 4.62 4.18
N SER A 118 -20.50 5.78 4.21
CA SER A 118 -20.89 6.54 3.01
C SER A 118 -20.71 8.04 3.17
N SER A 119 -19.48 8.50 3.47
CA SER A 119 -19.16 9.94 3.51
C SER A 119 -19.47 10.62 2.18
N ASN A 120 -20.12 11.79 2.23
CA ASN A 120 -20.25 12.66 1.05
C ASN A 120 -18.89 13.28 0.68
N THR A 121 -18.76 13.85 -0.53
CA THR A 121 -17.49 14.41 -1.02
C THR A 121 -16.93 15.53 -0.13
N ASP A 122 -17.77 16.37 0.46
CA ASP A 122 -17.35 17.46 1.36
C ASP A 122 -16.76 16.93 2.68
N THR A 123 -17.40 15.93 3.29
CA THR A 123 -16.90 15.24 4.49
C THR A 123 -15.61 14.48 4.19
N TRP A 124 -15.47 13.88 3.01
CA TRP A 124 -14.24 13.26 2.55
C TRP A 124 -13.09 14.27 2.47
N LEU A 125 -13.31 15.42 1.83
CA LEU A 125 -12.32 16.49 1.69
C LEU A 125 -11.88 17.03 3.04
N ARG A 126 -12.82 17.25 3.97
CA ARG A 126 -12.50 17.67 5.35
C ARG A 126 -11.66 16.63 6.10
N ASN A 127 -12.01 15.36 5.98
CA ASN A 127 -11.27 14.27 6.58
C ASN A 127 -9.86 14.15 5.98
N GLU A 128 -9.71 14.33 4.67
CA GLU A 128 -8.42 14.30 3.99
C GLU A 128 -7.50 15.42 4.49
N GLY A 129 -8.00 16.65 4.60
CA GLY A 129 -7.26 17.76 5.20
C GLY A 129 -6.81 17.44 6.63
N THR A 130 -7.68 16.82 7.43
CA THR A 130 -7.36 16.40 8.80
C THR A 130 -6.29 15.30 8.82
N LEU A 131 -6.39 14.28 7.96
CA LEU A 131 -5.42 13.19 7.86
C LEU A 131 -4.05 13.68 7.36
N HIS A 132 -4.04 14.61 6.40
CA HIS A 132 -2.82 15.27 5.92
C HIS A 132 -2.13 16.06 7.03
N LEU A 133 -2.88 16.89 7.76
CA LEU A 133 -2.33 17.64 8.90
C LEU A 133 -1.81 16.70 9.98
N GLN A 134 -2.55 15.65 10.33
CA GLN A 134 -2.12 14.66 11.33
C GLN A 134 -0.82 13.96 10.93
N ARG A 135 -0.70 13.56 9.66
CA ARG A 135 0.50 12.89 9.13
C ARG A 135 1.71 13.82 9.12
N ASN A 136 1.53 15.09 8.70
CA ASN A 136 2.62 16.05 8.57
C ASN A 136 3.10 16.58 9.92
N LEU A 137 2.18 16.78 10.87
CA LEU A 137 2.48 17.30 12.21
C LEU A 137 2.81 16.17 13.22
N SER A 138 2.83 14.91 12.78
CA SER A 138 2.98 13.72 13.64
C SER A 138 1.99 13.67 14.82
N LEU A 139 0.82 14.31 14.64
CA LEU A 139 -0.22 14.37 15.67
C LEU A 139 -0.92 13.01 15.72
N LYS A 140 -0.75 12.27 16.82
CA LYS A 140 -1.52 11.04 17.06
C LYS A 140 -2.94 11.42 17.48
N ARG A 141 -3.96 10.89 16.81
CA ARG A 141 -5.31 10.85 17.40
C ARG A 141 -5.21 10.06 18.70
N ARG A 142 -5.64 10.66 19.81
CA ARG A 142 -5.83 9.95 21.08
C ARG A 142 -6.77 8.77 20.82
N GLY A 143 -6.29 7.55 21.02
CA GLY A 143 -7.19 6.42 21.21
C GLY A 143 -7.96 6.65 22.51
N ALA A 144 -9.25 6.31 22.53
CA ALA A 144 -10.13 6.64 23.65
C ALA A 144 -9.74 5.97 24.99
N ASN A 145 -8.77 5.04 25.02
CA ASN A 145 -8.46 4.22 26.21
C ASN A 145 -6.95 4.06 26.45
N THR A 146 -6.19 5.16 26.57
CA THR A 146 -4.82 5.06 27.11
C THR A 146 -4.54 6.26 27.98
N GLU A 147 -4.64 6.09 29.29
CA GLU A 147 -4.10 7.04 30.25
C GLU A 147 -2.58 6.98 30.16
N THR A 148 -1.95 8.05 29.68
CA THR A 148 -0.54 8.33 29.99
C THR A 148 -0.32 9.84 29.90
N SER A 149 0.24 10.36 31.00
CA SER A 149 0.81 11.70 31.24
C SER A 149 0.25 12.84 30.39
N GLN A 150 -0.45 13.77 31.05
CA GLN A 150 -0.96 14.98 30.41
C GLN A 150 0.12 15.67 29.57
N PRO A 151 -0.18 16.06 28.32
CA PRO A 151 0.76 16.84 27.53
C PRO A 151 1.07 18.13 28.28
N GLN A 152 2.35 18.39 28.56
CA GLN A 152 2.78 19.70 29.05
C GLN A 152 2.46 20.72 27.95
N LEU A 153 1.43 21.53 28.19
CA LEU A 153 1.08 22.64 27.33
C LEU A 153 2.10 23.76 27.58
N ASP A 154 2.95 24.01 26.58
CA ASP A 154 3.80 25.19 26.58
C ASP A 154 2.95 26.42 26.23
N ALA A 155 2.80 27.33 27.19
CA ALA A 155 2.08 28.60 27.02
C ALA A 155 2.99 29.71 26.47
N THR A 156 4.23 29.40 26.09
CA THR A 156 5.14 30.39 25.52
C THR A 156 4.52 31.01 24.26
N PRO A 157 4.29 32.34 24.24
CA PRO A 157 3.67 32.97 23.10
C PRO A 157 4.55 32.82 21.87
N LEU A 158 3.99 32.22 20.81
CA LEU A 158 4.68 32.09 19.54
C LEU A 158 5.11 33.47 19.03
N PRO A 159 6.33 33.62 18.50
CA PRO A 159 6.80 34.91 18.00
C PRO A 159 5.86 35.38 16.90
N LYS A 160 5.21 36.53 17.12
CA LYS A 160 4.34 37.16 16.12
C LYS A 160 5.13 37.36 14.84
N ARG A 161 4.63 36.83 13.71
CA ARG A 161 5.19 37.07 12.38
C ARG A 161 5.33 38.59 12.19
N LYS A 162 6.57 39.06 12.01
CA LYS A 162 6.82 40.48 11.75
C LYS A 162 6.03 40.89 10.51
N LYS A 163 5.18 41.91 10.63
CA LYS A 163 4.53 42.53 9.45
C LYS A 163 5.65 43.08 8.58
N THR A 164 5.82 42.55 7.39
CA THR A 164 6.65 43.18 6.37
C THR A 164 5.96 44.50 6.02
N VAL A 165 6.51 45.61 6.50
CA VAL A 165 6.08 46.94 6.06
C VAL A 165 6.42 47.00 4.58
N ARG A 166 5.41 46.98 3.72
CA ARG A 166 5.59 47.34 2.31
C ARG A 166 6.06 48.79 2.32
N ARG A 167 7.31 49.05 1.95
CA ARG A 167 7.80 50.42 1.75
C ARG A 167 6.87 51.06 0.72
N ALA A 168 6.27 52.18 1.09
CA ALA A 168 5.59 53.03 0.13
C ALA A 168 6.62 53.43 -0.93
N ILE A 169 6.28 53.22 -2.20
CA ILE A 169 7.03 53.77 -3.31
C ILE A 169 6.78 55.28 -3.25
N LEU A 170 7.80 56.06 -2.91
CA LEU A 170 7.74 57.51 -3.03
C LEU A 170 7.68 57.87 -4.52
N PRO A 171 6.82 58.79 -4.95
CA PRO A 171 6.85 59.29 -6.31
C PRO A 171 8.17 60.02 -6.55
N MET A 172 8.82 59.69 -7.66
CA MET A 172 10.01 60.39 -8.14
C MET A 172 9.57 61.76 -8.66
N GLU A 173 10.15 62.83 -8.11
CA GLU A 173 10.21 64.14 -8.77
C GLU A 173 11.29 64.15 -9.85
#